data_AF-A0A5N9I7Y8-F1
#
_entry.id   AF-A0A5N9I7Y8-F1
#
_cell.length_a   1.000
_cell.length_b   1.000
_cell.length_c   1.000
_cell.angle_alpha   90.00
_cell.angle_beta   90.00
_cell.angle_gamma   90.00
#
_symmetry.space_group_name_H-M   'P 1'
#
loop_
_entity.id
_entity.type
_entity.pdbx_description
1 polymer ?
#
loop_
_entity_poly.entity_id
_entity_poly.type
_entity_poly.pdbx_seq_one_letter_code
_entity_poly.pdbx_strand_id
1 'polypeptide(L)'
;MMVRSDSLRGRMIAAYVLLAVIIVGFFTIAAFLVVSKIEKELIDNRLERAANLWAADAHIVHSQALDLSFFKGQLIPQDFQSLGLGTHEMRLNGHALHVLIGEEQGQRYAVVDDQSDFESIETDAYITLGFAFLGGIGLALLIGRASANRVILPLTNLAASVQTPDESNSLPGLGSTDEIGVLARAIDDRTQQLSLALQRERWFTADVSHELRTPLTIMLGAAEVLTSRLQTRPDLLVMTERIRRNAAETAKQVSALLQLARAPELADRISVEVRPLIEHELERCKPLLGKKPVVLGFHYAENVSVQAIPELVTVAVGNLLRNACQHTEEGTINVSLSTAGIVVEDSGSGLPEAVRARLFDRFVRGEDDFIKGSGLGLSIVKRVTEHLGWRVFHEPNPKGGSRFTLQFLSHGN
;
A
#
# COMPACT_ATOMS: atom_id res chain seq x y z
N MET A 1 2.75 -4.35 -28.21
CA MET A 1 2.73 -3.13 -27.38
C MET A 1 1.44 -3.16 -26.55
N MET A 2 1.43 -3.97 -25.48
CA MET A 2 0.27 -4.14 -24.59
C MET A 2 0.31 -3.02 -23.54
N VAL A 3 -0.65 -2.11 -23.60
CA VAL A 3 -0.86 -1.07 -22.59
C VAL A 3 -1.30 -1.79 -21.30
N ARG A 4 -0.51 -1.68 -20.24
CA ARG A 4 -0.86 -2.11 -18.87
C ARG A 4 -2.23 -1.51 -18.49
N SER A 5 -3.26 -2.34 -18.50
CA SER A 5 -4.66 -1.99 -18.22
C SER A 5 -4.97 -1.70 -16.75
N ASP A 6 -4.02 -1.92 -15.83
CA ASP A 6 -4.28 -1.84 -14.38
C ASP A 6 -3.98 -0.48 -13.74
N SER A 7 -3.49 0.49 -14.51
CA SER A 7 -3.29 1.85 -13.97
C SER A 7 -4.60 2.63 -13.94
N LEU A 8 -4.87 3.33 -12.82
CA LEU A 8 -5.99 4.27 -12.65
C LEU A 8 -6.09 5.26 -13.83
N ARG A 9 -4.94 5.69 -14.36
CA ARG A 9 -4.81 6.50 -15.58
C ARG A 9 -5.40 5.83 -16.81
N GLY A 10 -5.07 4.57 -17.05
CA GLY A 10 -5.59 3.80 -18.19
C GLY A 10 -7.11 3.65 -18.11
N ARG A 11 -7.65 3.36 -16.92
CA ARG A 11 -9.10 3.24 -16.69
C ARG A 11 -9.85 4.56 -16.92
N MET A 12 -9.29 5.69 -16.49
CA MET A 12 -9.91 7.01 -16.70
C MET A 12 -9.95 7.37 -18.19
N ILE A 13 -8.84 7.17 -18.92
CA ILE A 13 -8.81 7.43 -20.37
C ILE A 13 -9.81 6.51 -21.10
N ALA A 14 -9.85 5.22 -20.75
CA ALA A 14 -10.80 4.28 -21.32
C ALA A 14 -12.26 4.70 -21.06
N ALA A 15 -12.57 5.21 -19.86
CA ALA A 15 -13.91 5.69 -19.53
C ALA A 15 -14.33 6.91 -20.37
N TYR A 16 -13.44 7.89 -20.57
CA TYR A 16 -13.74 9.04 -21.44
C TYR A 16 -13.92 8.63 -22.91
N VAL A 17 -13.08 7.73 -23.41
CA VAL A 17 -13.21 7.21 -24.77
C VAL A 17 -14.52 6.43 -24.92
N LEU A 18 -14.86 5.57 -23.97
CA LEU A 18 -16.12 4.83 -23.98
C LEU A 18 -17.33 5.77 -23.98
N LEU A 19 -17.34 6.77 -23.09
CA LEU A 19 -18.40 7.77 -23.03
C LEU A 19 -18.53 8.52 -24.35
N ALA A 20 -17.41 8.90 -24.99
CA ALA A 20 -17.43 9.58 -26.27
C ALA A 20 -17.93 8.67 -27.40
N VAL A 21 -17.53 7.41 -27.44
CA VAL A 21 -18.05 6.44 -28.41
C VAL A 21 -19.57 6.27 -28.24
N ILE A 22 -20.08 6.21 -27.01
CA ILE A 22 -21.51 6.11 -26.73
C ILE A 22 -22.25 7.37 -27.20
N ILE A 23 -21.80 8.56 -26.77
CA ILE A 23 -22.48 9.82 -27.08
C ILE A 23 -22.41 10.13 -28.57
N VAL A 24 -21.20 10.14 -29.14
CA VAL A 24 -21.00 10.51 -30.54
C VAL A 24 -21.59 9.44 -31.44
N GLY A 25 -21.45 8.16 -31.09
CA GLY A 25 -22.10 7.06 -31.81
C GLY A 25 -23.63 7.16 -31.80
N PHE A 26 -24.24 7.51 -30.66
CA PHE A 26 -25.68 7.74 -30.57
C PHE A 26 -26.14 8.86 -31.52
N PHE A 27 -25.46 10.01 -31.51
CA PHE A 27 -25.79 11.12 -32.42
C PHE A 27 -25.56 10.77 -33.89
N THR A 28 -24.50 10.02 -34.20
CA THR A 28 -24.23 9.50 -35.54
C THR A 28 -25.36 8.58 -36.03
N ILE A 29 -25.79 7.63 -35.20
CA ILE A 29 -26.89 6.72 -35.55
C ILE A 29 -28.21 7.50 -35.69
N ALA A 30 -28.49 8.44 -34.79
CA ALA A 30 -29.69 9.26 -34.86
C ALA A 30 -29.73 10.11 -36.14
N ALA A 31 -28.61 10.75 -36.52
CA ALA A 31 -28.50 11.52 -37.75
C ALA A 31 -28.72 10.63 -38.99
N PHE A 32 -28.11 9.44 -39.02
CA PHE A 32 -28.32 8.46 -40.08
C PHE A 32 -29.81 8.09 -40.21
N LEU A 33 -30.48 7.75 -39.11
CA LEU A 33 -31.91 7.41 -39.12
C LEU A 33 -32.79 8.57 -39.60
N VAL A 34 -32.44 9.82 -39.29
CA VAL A 34 -33.17 11.00 -39.77
C VAL A 34 -33.00 11.16 -41.28
N VAL A 35 -31.78 11.05 -41.81
CA VAL A 35 -31.51 11.15 -43.24
C VAL A 35 -32.26 10.05 -44.01
N SER A 36 -32.14 8.79 -43.57
CA SER A 36 -32.87 7.68 -44.21
C SER A 36 -34.40 7.80 -44.10
N LYS A 37 -34.91 8.49 -43.07
CA LYS A 37 -36.35 8.76 -42.95
C LYS A 37 -36.80 9.84 -43.93
N ILE A 38 -36.00 10.90 -44.08
CA ILE A 38 -36.27 11.99 -45.03
C ILE A 38 -36.34 11.43 -46.45
N GLU A 39 -35.40 10.57 -46.82
CA GLU A 39 -35.40 9.90 -48.12
C GLU A 39 -36.75 9.18 -48.37
N LYS A 40 -37.12 8.23 -47.52
CA LYS A 40 -38.38 7.48 -47.67
C LYS A 40 -39.64 8.33 -47.67
N GLU A 41 -39.74 9.33 -46.78
CA GLU A 41 -40.98 10.12 -46.66
C GLU A 41 -41.10 11.21 -47.73
N LEU A 42 -39.98 11.77 -48.21
CA LEU A 42 -40.00 12.91 -49.13
C LEU A 42 -39.93 12.48 -50.60
N ILE A 43 -39.17 11.43 -50.91
CA ILE A 43 -38.92 10.98 -52.29
C ILE A 43 -40.02 10.02 -52.76
N ASP A 44 -40.21 8.88 -52.09
CA ASP A 44 -41.14 7.84 -52.56
C ASP A 44 -42.58 8.36 -52.63
N ASN A 45 -43.02 9.05 -51.57
CA ASN A 45 -44.35 9.65 -51.52
C ASN A 45 -44.55 10.77 -52.57
N ARG A 46 -43.47 11.39 -53.06
CA ARG A 46 -43.56 12.44 -54.08
C ARG A 46 -43.72 11.82 -55.47
N LEU A 47 -43.00 10.73 -55.76
CA LEU A 47 -43.18 9.95 -56.97
C LEU A 47 -44.62 9.42 -57.09
N GLU A 48 -45.16 8.84 -56.00
CA GLU A 48 -46.55 8.36 -55.98
C GLU A 48 -47.58 9.48 -56.14
N ARG A 49 -47.39 10.62 -55.46
CA ARG A 49 -48.28 11.78 -55.62
C ARG A 49 -48.27 12.33 -57.05
N ALA A 50 -47.09 12.41 -57.66
CA ALA A 50 -46.94 12.86 -59.04
C ALA A 50 -47.58 11.87 -60.03
N ALA A 51 -47.38 10.56 -59.82
CA ALA A 51 -48.05 9.51 -60.58
C ALA A 51 -49.58 9.67 -60.52
N ASN A 52 -50.16 9.79 -59.32
CA ASN A 52 -51.61 9.91 -59.14
C ASN A 52 -52.19 11.19 -59.79
N LEU A 53 -51.42 12.28 -59.86
CA LEU A 53 -51.88 13.53 -60.46
C LEU A 53 -51.79 13.54 -61.99
N TRP A 54 -50.78 12.88 -62.57
CA TRP A 54 -50.48 12.99 -64.00
C TRP A 54 -50.89 11.77 -64.82
N ALA A 55 -51.08 10.62 -64.18
CA ALA A 55 -51.36 9.39 -64.91
C ALA A 55 -52.71 9.43 -65.66
N ALA A 56 -53.71 10.16 -65.14
CA ALA A 56 -55.04 10.24 -65.76
C ALA A 56 -55.05 11.00 -67.10
N ASP A 57 -54.48 12.21 -67.15
CA ASP A 57 -54.70 13.16 -68.27
C ASP A 57 -53.44 13.55 -69.06
N ALA A 58 -52.24 13.30 -68.53
CA ALA A 58 -51.00 13.76 -69.14
C ALA A 58 -50.28 12.65 -69.95
N HIS A 59 -49.59 13.06 -71.02
CA HIS A 59 -48.77 12.17 -71.85
C HIS A 59 -47.26 12.43 -71.68
N ILE A 60 -46.87 13.71 -71.52
CA ILE A 60 -45.53 14.15 -71.10
C ILE A 60 -45.69 15.35 -70.18
N VAL A 61 -45.04 15.34 -69.01
CA VAL A 61 -44.91 16.51 -68.14
C VAL A 61 -43.46 16.61 -67.71
N HIS A 62 -42.85 17.78 -67.90
CA HIS A 62 -41.55 18.09 -67.32
C HIS A 62 -41.73 19.29 -66.40
N SER A 63 -41.54 19.08 -65.10
CA SER A 63 -41.68 20.12 -64.11
C SER A 63 -40.31 20.48 -63.53
N GLN A 64 -39.73 21.56 -64.04
CA GLN A 64 -38.47 22.11 -63.49
C GLN A 64 -38.62 22.59 -62.05
N ALA A 65 -39.82 22.97 -61.61
CA ALA A 65 -40.06 23.36 -60.22
C ALA A 65 -40.06 22.16 -59.27
N LEU A 66 -40.21 20.95 -59.80
CA LEU A 66 -40.30 19.73 -59.02
C LEU A 66 -39.20 18.72 -59.35
N ASP A 67 -38.30 19.00 -60.30
CA ASP A 67 -37.30 18.07 -60.85
C ASP A 67 -37.87 16.70 -61.27
N LEU A 68 -39.16 16.68 -61.61
CA LEU A 68 -39.91 15.49 -61.98
C LEU A 68 -40.23 15.49 -63.46
N SER A 69 -40.06 14.32 -64.08
CA SER A 69 -40.47 14.06 -65.46
C SER A 69 -41.45 12.90 -65.52
N PHE A 70 -42.53 13.06 -66.28
CA PHE A 70 -43.56 12.06 -66.48
C PHE A 70 -43.64 11.66 -67.96
N PHE A 71 -43.69 10.36 -68.22
CA PHE A 71 -43.80 9.79 -69.55
C PHE A 71 -44.88 8.70 -69.58
N LYS A 72 -45.70 8.64 -70.63
CA LYS A 72 -46.76 7.61 -70.78
C LYS A 72 -46.70 6.89 -72.12
N GLY A 73 -46.97 5.59 -72.11
CA GLY A 73 -47.05 4.74 -73.29
C GLY A 73 -45.73 4.67 -74.07
N GLN A 74 -45.78 4.94 -75.38
CA GLN A 74 -44.60 4.87 -76.25
C GLN A 74 -43.60 6.02 -76.03
N LEU A 75 -43.96 7.03 -75.25
CA LEU A 75 -43.11 8.19 -74.96
C LEU A 75 -42.13 7.93 -73.81
N ILE A 76 -42.19 6.77 -73.16
CA ILE A 76 -41.22 6.34 -72.15
C ILE A 76 -39.87 6.10 -72.85
N PRO A 77 -38.77 6.75 -72.41
CA PRO A 77 -37.42 6.50 -72.92
C PRO A 77 -37.04 5.00 -72.92
N GLN A 78 -36.29 4.55 -73.93
CA GLN A 78 -35.92 3.14 -74.09
C GLN A 78 -35.21 2.56 -72.86
N ASP A 79 -34.42 3.39 -72.17
CA ASP A 79 -33.69 3.02 -70.95
C ASP A 79 -34.61 2.60 -69.80
N PHE A 80 -35.86 3.09 -69.77
CA PHE A 80 -36.84 2.80 -68.70
C PHE A 80 -37.89 1.75 -69.10
N GLN A 81 -38.01 1.42 -70.39
CA GLN A 81 -39.02 0.46 -70.88
C GLN A 81 -38.78 -0.98 -70.37
N SER A 82 -37.52 -1.33 -70.08
CA SER A 82 -37.10 -2.65 -69.59
C SER A 82 -37.34 -2.86 -68.09
N LEU A 83 -37.60 -1.80 -67.33
CA LEU A 83 -37.84 -1.86 -65.89
C LEU A 83 -39.17 -2.57 -65.58
N GLY A 84 -39.27 -3.24 -64.44
CA GLY A 84 -40.53 -3.84 -63.96
C GLY A 84 -41.49 -2.78 -63.38
N LEU A 85 -42.71 -3.18 -63.01
CA LEU A 85 -43.60 -2.31 -62.21
C LEU A 85 -42.99 -2.08 -60.81
N GLY A 86 -43.16 -0.87 -60.26
CA GLY A 86 -42.58 -0.46 -58.99
C GLY A 86 -41.50 0.62 -59.14
N THR A 87 -40.85 0.96 -58.04
CA THR A 87 -39.79 1.98 -57.98
C THR A 87 -38.42 1.35 -58.19
N HIS A 88 -37.58 2.00 -59.01
CA HIS A 88 -36.24 1.55 -59.35
C HIS A 88 -35.26 2.71 -59.27
N GLU A 89 -34.12 2.48 -58.66
CA GLU A 89 -32.99 3.40 -58.62
C GLU A 89 -32.00 3.04 -59.72
N MET A 90 -31.56 4.03 -60.50
CA MET A 90 -30.53 3.83 -61.51
C MET A 90 -29.68 5.08 -61.72
N ARG A 91 -28.45 4.89 -62.20
CA ARG A 91 -27.60 6.01 -62.64
C ARG A 91 -27.50 6.03 -64.15
N LEU A 92 -27.87 7.16 -64.76
CA LEU A 92 -27.83 7.36 -66.21
C LEU A 92 -27.11 8.67 -66.52
N ASN A 93 -26.11 8.65 -67.39
CA ASN A 93 -25.36 9.84 -67.82
C ASN A 93 -24.77 10.69 -66.67
N GLY A 94 -24.46 10.07 -65.53
CA GLY A 94 -23.95 10.77 -64.34
C GLY A 94 -25.02 11.33 -63.41
N HIS A 95 -26.30 11.19 -63.76
CA HIS A 95 -27.43 11.55 -62.90
C HIS A 95 -27.95 10.34 -62.14
N ALA A 96 -28.29 10.54 -60.87
CA ALA A 96 -28.98 9.55 -60.05
C ALA A 96 -30.49 9.73 -60.22
N LEU A 97 -31.14 8.72 -60.79
CA LEU A 97 -32.54 8.78 -61.16
C LEU A 97 -33.34 7.77 -60.35
N HIS A 98 -34.42 8.25 -59.75
CA HIS A 98 -35.41 7.38 -59.13
C HIS A 98 -36.64 7.31 -60.03
N VAL A 99 -36.93 6.10 -60.53
CA VAL A 99 -37.96 5.87 -61.55
C VAL A 99 -39.07 5.00 -60.99
N LEU A 100 -40.28 5.55 -60.89
CA LEU A 100 -41.50 4.80 -60.60
C LEU A 100 -42.18 4.39 -61.90
N ILE A 101 -42.32 3.08 -62.13
CA ILE A 101 -43.09 2.55 -63.26
C ILE A 101 -44.42 2.01 -62.78
N GLY A 102 -45.51 2.59 -63.30
CA GLY A 102 -46.87 2.14 -63.05
C GLY A 102 -47.62 1.83 -64.33
N GLU A 103 -48.86 1.36 -64.19
CA GLU A 103 -49.76 1.08 -65.30
C GLU A 103 -51.15 1.60 -64.96
N GLU A 104 -51.74 2.39 -65.86
CA GLU A 104 -53.10 2.89 -65.72
C GLU A 104 -53.85 2.71 -67.04
N GLN A 105 -55.06 2.14 -66.98
CA GLN A 105 -55.90 1.85 -68.16
C GLN A 105 -55.18 1.06 -69.28
N GLY A 106 -54.29 0.12 -68.92
CA GLY A 106 -53.56 -0.72 -69.87
C GLY A 106 -52.37 -0.03 -70.56
N GLN A 107 -52.01 1.18 -70.14
CA GLN A 107 -50.82 1.89 -70.60
C GLN A 107 -49.84 2.11 -69.45
N ARG A 108 -48.57 1.75 -69.68
CA ARG A 108 -47.48 2.01 -68.73
C ARG A 108 -47.16 3.49 -68.67
N TYR A 109 -46.79 3.97 -67.49
CA TYR A 109 -46.22 5.30 -67.28
C TYR A 109 -44.95 5.22 -66.43
N ALA A 110 -44.09 6.22 -66.58
CA ALA A 110 -42.85 6.38 -65.84
C ALA A 110 -42.82 7.77 -65.21
N VAL A 111 -42.60 7.83 -63.90
CA VAL A 111 -42.26 9.07 -63.18
C VAL A 111 -40.77 9.00 -62.84
N VAL A 112 -40.00 9.98 -63.27
CA VAL A 112 -38.55 10.05 -63.09
C VAL A 112 -38.26 11.27 -62.23
N ASP A 113 -37.56 11.08 -61.11
CA ASP A 113 -37.05 12.13 -60.23
C ASP A 113 -35.52 12.17 -60.34
N ASP A 114 -34.95 13.34 -60.66
CA ASP A 114 -33.50 13.53 -60.64
C ASP A 114 -33.05 13.85 -59.20
N GLN A 115 -32.31 12.91 -58.60
CA GLN A 115 -31.87 12.95 -57.21
C GLN A 115 -30.37 13.13 -57.08
N SER A 116 -29.70 13.56 -58.15
CA SER A 116 -28.25 13.78 -58.15
C SER A 116 -27.82 14.75 -57.03
N ASP A 117 -28.60 15.82 -56.83
CA ASP A 117 -28.35 16.78 -55.76
C ASP A 117 -28.56 16.16 -54.37
N PHE A 118 -29.59 15.32 -54.21
CA PHE A 118 -29.87 14.64 -52.94
C PHE A 118 -28.77 13.63 -52.57
N GLU A 119 -28.34 12.77 -53.51
CA GLU A 119 -27.24 11.82 -53.28
C GLU A 119 -25.93 12.53 -52.92
N SER A 120 -25.66 13.69 -53.54
CA SER A 120 -24.46 14.47 -53.25
C SER A 120 -24.49 15.04 -51.82
N ILE A 121 -25.63 15.59 -51.41
CA ILE A 121 -25.86 16.14 -50.05
C ILE A 121 -25.80 15.01 -49.01
N GLU A 122 -26.39 13.85 -49.30
CA GLU A 122 -26.34 12.69 -48.42
C GLU A 122 -24.90 12.19 -48.23
N THR A 123 -24.13 12.08 -49.31
CA THR A 123 -22.72 11.67 -49.25
C THR A 123 -21.90 12.65 -48.43
N ASP A 124 -22.06 13.95 -48.66
CA ASP A 124 -21.39 15.01 -47.90
C ASP A 124 -21.79 14.99 -46.41
N ALA A 125 -23.06 14.71 -46.11
CA ALA A 125 -23.56 14.56 -44.75
C ALA A 125 -22.91 13.38 -44.03
N TYR A 126 -22.81 12.21 -44.67
CA TYR A 126 -22.17 11.03 -44.08
C TYR A 126 -20.65 11.20 -43.90
N ILE A 127 -19.97 11.81 -44.86
CA ILE A 127 -18.54 12.13 -44.73
C ILE A 127 -18.32 13.09 -43.55
N THR A 128 -19.13 14.15 -43.46
CA THR A 128 -19.07 15.12 -42.36
C THR A 128 -19.32 14.44 -41.01
N LEU A 129 -20.29 13.53 -40.95
CA LEU A 129 -20.62 12.77 -39.75
C LEU A 129 -19.49 11.82 -39.32
N GLY A 130 -18.84 11.17 -40.28
CA GLY A 130 -17.66 10.33 -40.04
C GLY A 130 -16.48 11.12 -39.48
N PHE A 131 -16.19 12.29 -40.04
CA PHE A 131 -15.16 13.18 -39.49
C PHE A 131 -15.52 13.70 -38.09
N ALA A 132 -16.79 14.05 -37.86
CA ALA A 132 -17.27 14.45 -36.54
C ALA A 132 -17.10 13.32 -35.50
N PHE A 133 -17.37 12.06 -35.89
CA PHE A 133 -17.18 10.90 -35.05
C PHE A 133 -15.71 10.70 -34.64
N LEU A 134 -14.79 10.72 -35.62
CA LEU A 134 -13.35 10.59 -35.37
C LEU A 134 -12.81 11.77 -34.55
N GLY A 135 -13.27 12.99 -34.84
CA GLY A 135 -12.95 14.19 -34.08
C GLY A 135 -13.37 14.10 -32.62
N GLY A 136 -14.58 13.59 -32.35
CA GLY A 136 -15.10 13.36 -31.01
C GLY A 136 -14.25 12.36 -30.20
N ILE A 137 -13.83 11.26 -30.82
CA ILE A 137 -12.90 10.29 -30.19
C ILE A 137 -11.54 10.95 -29.89
N GLY A 138 -11.00 11.71 -30.85
CA GLY A 138 -9.75 12.44 -30.66
C GLY A 138 -9.81 13.43 -29.50
N LEU A 139 -10.89 14.21 -29.40
CA LEU A 139 -11.11 15.14 -28.31
C LEU A 139 -11.24 14.43 -26.96
N ALA A 140 -11.95 13.29 -26.91
CA ALA A 140 -12.08 12.48 -25.70
C ALA A 140 -10.74 11.91 -25.22
N LEU A 141 -9.87 11.48 -26.14
CA LEU A 141 -8.51 11.05 -25.82
C LEU A 141 -7.66 12.19 -25.25
N LEU A 142 -7.79 13.41 -25.81
CA LEU A 142 -7.08 14.59 -25.32
C LEU A 142 -7.55 14.97 -23.91
N ILE A 143 -8.87 15.07 -23.69
CA ILE A 143 -9.46 15.40 -22.39
C ILE A 143 -9.10 14.32 -21.36
N GLY A 144 -9.24 13.04 -21.71
CA GLY A 144 -8.90 11.92 -20.82
C GLY A 144 -7.43 11.95 -20.40
N ARG A 145 -6.51 12.24 -21.33
CA ARG A 145 -5.08 12.38 -21.02
C ARG A 145 -4.79 13.60 -20.15
N ALA A 146 -5.37 14.75 -20.46
CA ALA A 146 -5.18 15.98 -19.69
C ALA A 146 -5.68 15.82 -18.24
N SER A 147 -6.89 15.29 -18.06
CA SER A 147 -7.47 15.04 -16.74
C SER A 147 -6.67 14.02 -15.93
N ALA A 148 -6.23 12.92 -16.55
CA ALA A 148 -5.44 11.92 -15.84
C ALA A 148 -4.07 12.46 -15.38
N ASN A 149 -3.41 13.29 -16.19
CA ASN A 149 -2.16 13.93 -15.80
C ASN A 149 -2.35 14.98 -14.69
N ARG A 150 -3.50 15.68 -14.67
CA ARG A 150 -3.77 16.74 -13.70
C ARG A 150 -4.26 16.23 -12.34
N VAL A 151 -5.01 15.13 -12.32
CA VAL A 151 -5.68 14.63 -11.10
C VAL A 151 -4.99 13.40 -10.51
N ILE A 152 -4.63 12.42 -11.34
CA ILE A 152 -4.14 11.12 -10.84
C ILE A 152 -2.65 11.18 -10.52
N LEU A 153 -1.85 11.86 -11.35
CA LEU A 153 -0.39 11.92 -11.17
C LEU A 153 0.03 12.56 -9.83
N PRO A 154 -0.56 13.70 -9.39
CA PRO A 154 -0.23 14.27 -8.09
C PRO A 154 -0.61 13.33 -6.93
N LEU A 155 -1.76 12.64 -7.03
CA LEU A 155 -2.22 11.71 -6.00
C LEU A 155 -1.31 10.48 -5.88
N THR A 156 -0.86 9.93 -7.01
CA THR A 156 0.10 8.82 -6.99
C THR A 156 1.46 9.24 -6.45
N ASN A 157 1.90 10.46 -6.74
CA ASN A 157 3.16 10.99 -6.21
C ASN A 157 3.06 11.22 -4.70
N LEU A 158 1.95 11.81 -4.23
CA LEU A 158 1.68 12.02 -2.81
C LEU A 158 1.63 10.68 -2.05
N ALA A 159 0.95 9.67 -2.62
CA ALA A 159 0.89 8.34 -2.03
C ALA A 159 2.27 7.66 -1.95
N ALA A 160 3.11 7.82 -2.97
CA ALA A 160 4.47 7.28 -2.97
C ALA A 160 5.35 7.96 -1.90
N SER A 161 5.28 9.29 -1.78
CA SER A 161 6.03 10.05 -0.77
C SER A 161 5.65 9.70 0.67
N VAL A 162 4.42 9.25 0.92
CA VAL A 162 3.99 8.77 2.24
C VAL A 162 4.53 7.36 2.55
N GLN A 163 4.70 6.50 1.54
CA GLN A 163 5.19 5.13 1.74
C GLN A 163 6.71 5.05 1.91
N THR A 164 7.45 5.94 1.26
CA THR A 164 8.89 6.08 1.42
C THR A 164 9.17 7.50 1.92
N PRO A 165 9.17 7.73 3.24
CA PRO A 165 9.49 9.03 3.80
C PRO A 165 10.94 9.37 3.43
N ASP A 166 11.11 10.29 2.50
CA ASP A 166 12.41 10.88 2.20
C ASP A 166 12.52 12.14 3.06
N GLU A 167 13.46 12.16 4.01
CA GLU A 167 13.61 13.23 5.01
C GLU A 167 13.81 14.63 4.41
N SER A 168 14.15 14.70 3.11
CA SER A 168 14.56 15.91 2.41
C SER A 168 13.49 16.56 1.53
N ASN A 169 12.37 15.88 1.24
CA ASN A 169 11.39 16.37 0.27
C ASN A 169 10.03 16.67 0.91
N SER A 170 9.65 17.96 0.90
CA SER A 170 8.29 18.40 1.22
C SER A 170 7.27 17.69 0.32
N LEU A 171 6.11 17.35 0.87
CA LEU A 171 5.06 16.64 0.13
C LEU A 171 4.70 17.38 -1.17
N PRO A 172 4.64 16.68 -2.33
CA PRO A 172 4.28 17.31 -3.59
C PRO A 172 2.84 17.85 -3.53
N GLY A 173 2.64 19.08 -4.02
CA GLY A 173 1.31 19.70 -4.09
C GLY A 173 0.92 20.62 -2.93
N LEU A 174 1.81 20.87 -1.96
CA LEU A 174 1.55 21.79 -0.83
C LEU A 174 1.15 23.22 -1.27
N GLY A 175 1.72 23.70 -2.38
CA GLY A 175 1.42 25.01 -2.97
C GLY A 175 0.15 25.06 -3.81
N SER A 176 -0.56 23.93 -3.97
CA SER A 176 -1.81 23.90 -4.74
C SER A 176 -2.97 24.50 -3.95
N THR A 177 -3.85 25.24 -4.64
CA THR A 177 -5.04 25.87 -4.06
C THR A 177 -6.30 25.04 -4.22
N ASP A 178 -6.20 23.90 -4.91
CA ASP A 178 -7.30 22.96 -5.13
C ASP A 178 -7.43 21.91 -4.00
N GLU A 179 -8.36 20.97 -4.17
CA GLU A 179 -8.62 19.87 -3.23
C GLU A 179 -7.39 19.00 -2.99
N ILE A 180 -6.50 18.87 -3.99
CA ILE A 180 -5.24 18.14 -3.87
C ILE A 180 -4.32 18.86 -2.87
N GLY A 181 -4.24 20.19 -2.96
CA GLY A 181 -3.49 21.00 -2.00
C GLY A 181 -4.03 20.92 -0.56
N VAL A 182 -5.36 20.89 -0.40
CA VAL A 182 -6.00 20.71 0.91
C VAL A 182 -5.61 19.35 1.51
N LEU A 183 -5.67 18.28 0.71
CA LEU A 183 -5.28 16.93 1.15
C LEU A 183 -3.78 16.86 1.48
N ALA A 184 -2.92 17.43 0.64
CA ALA A 184 -1.48 17.46 0.87
C ALA A 184 -1.13 18.16 2.20
N ARG A 185 -1.73 19.31 2.49
CA ARG A 185 -1.54 20.03 3.76
C ARG A 185 -2.06 19.25 4.97
N ALA A 186 -3.20 18.56 4.85
CA ALA A 186 -3.73 17.74 5.93
C ALA A 186 -2.84 16.53 6.27
N ILE A 187 -2.25 15.90 5.24
CA ILE A 187 -1.29 14.81 5.42
C ILE A 187 0.01 15.34 6.04
N ASP A 188 0.51 16.49 5.55
CA ASP A 188 1.71 17.13 6.08
C ASP A 188 1.56 17.48 7.56
N ASP A 189 0.49 18.18 7.94
CA ASP A 189 0.19 18.54 9.34
C ASP A 189 0.12 17.30 10.24
N ARG A 190 -0.57 16.24 9.80
CA ARG A 190 -0.67 15.01 10.59
C ARG A 190 0.68 14.29 10.73
N THR A 191 1.49 14.31 9.68
CA THR A 191 2.84 13.71 9.69
C THR A 191 3.76 14.51 10.61
N GLN A 192 3.71 15.84 10.56
CA GLN A 192 4.44 16.72 11.47
C GLN A 192 4.00 16.52 12.93
N GLN A 193 2.71 16.43 13.21
CA GLN A 193 2.18 16.17 14.55
C GLN A 193 2.68 14.82 15.10
N LEU A 194 2.69 13.77 14.27
CA LEU A 194 3.21 12.47 14.64
C LEU A 194 4.72 12.52 14.91
N SER A 195 5.48 13.19 14.04
CA SER A 195 6.92 13.39 14.22
C SER A 195 7.24 14.13 15.51
N LEU A 196 6.52 15.23 15.80
CA LEU A 196 6.64 15.98 17.05
C LEU A 196 6.22 15.16 18.28
N ALA A 197 5.22 14.28 18.16
CA ALA A 197 4.83 13.39 19.24
C ALA A 197 5.93 12.35 19.54
N LEU A 198 6.49 11.73 18.49
CA LEU A 198 7.60 10.78 18.61
C LEU A 198 8.86 11.47 19.15
N GLN A 199 9.18 12.69 18.72
CA GLN A 199 10.31 13.45 19.23
C GLN A 199 10.13 13.79 20.72
N ARG A 200 8.93 14.18 21.14
CA ARG A 200 8.62 14.40 22.56
C ARG A 200 8.77 13.13 23.39
N GLU A 201 8.34 11.98 22.88
CA GLU A 201 8.52 10.69 23.56
C GLU A 201 10.01 10.31 23.68
N ARG A 202 10.81 10.60 22.64
CA ARG A 202 12.27 10.42 22.66
C ARG A 202 12.95 11.31 23.70
N TRP A 203 12.64 12.61 23.73
CA TRP A 203 13.22 13.56 24.69
C TRP A 203 12.79 13.26 26.13
N PHE A 204 11.52 12.92 26.35
CA PHE A 204 11.03 12.48 27.65
C PHE A 204 11.83 11.30 28.20
N THR A 205 12.15 10.32 27.35
CA THR A 205 12.99 9.18 27.75
C THR A 205 14.41 9.61 28.13
N ALA A 206 15.01 10.51 27.36
CA ALA A 206 16.36 10.99 27.62
C ALA A 206 16.44 11.79 28.94
N ASP A 207 15.48 12.67 29.19
CA ASP A 207 15.43 13.52 30.39
C ASP A 207 15.14 12.70 31.63
N VAL A 208 14.15 11.79 31.57
CA VAL A 208 13.87 10.83 32.67
C VAL A 208 15.10 9.97 32.99
N SER A 209 15.98 9.71 32.01
CA SER A 209 17.21 8.97 32.27
C SER A 209 18.15 9.67 33.22
N HIS A 210 18.34 10.97 33.00
CA HIS A 210 19.23 11.78 33.81
C HIS A 210 18.61 12.03 35.19
N GLU A 211 17.31 12.32 35.24
CA GLU A 211 16.59 12.57 36.49
C GLU A 211 16.48 11.34 37.40
N LEU A 212 16.48 10.11 36.85
CA LEU A 212 16.51 8.88 37.66
C LEU A 212 17.92 8.46 38.07
N ARG A 213 18.95 8.75 37.26
CA ARG A 213 20.34 8.38 37.58
C ARG A 213 20.88 9.12 38.80
N THR A 214 20.51 10.39 38.96
CA THR A 214 20.94 11.24 40.07
C THR A 214 20.50 10.69 41.44
N PRO A 215 19.20 10.44 41.72
CA PRO A 215 18.76 9.91 43.01
C PRO A 215 19.31 8.50 43.27
N LEU A 216 19.47 7.66 42.24
CA LEU A 216 20.07 6.34 42.38
C LEU A 216 21.55 6.40 42.78
N THR A 217 22.32 7.32 42.16
CA THR A 217 23.72 7.57 42.54
C THR A 217 23.82 8.05 43.99
N ILE A 218 22.91 8.93 44.42
CA ILE A 218 22.84 9.40 45.80
C ILE A 218 22.53 8.26 46.77
N MET A 219 21.55 7.39 46.45
CA MET A 219 21.22 6.23 47.28
C MET A 219 22.39 5.24 47.40
N LEU A 220 23.11 5.00 46.31
CA LEU A 220 24.31 4.15 46.28
C LEU A 220 25.42 4.75 47.15
N GLY A 221 25.74 6.03 46.98
CA GLY A 221 26.76 6.72 47.79
C GLY A 221 26.40 6.76 49.28
N ALA A 222 25.13 6.99 49.61
CA ALA A 222 24.65 6.94 51.00
C ALA A 222 24.81 5.53 51.60
N ALA A 223 24.51 4.48 50.83
CA ALA A 223 24.70 3.11 51.27
C ALA A 223 26.19 2.76 51.46
N GLU A 224 27.08 3.25 50.61
CA GLU A 224 28.54 3.09 50.77
C GLU A 224 29.06 3.78 52.04
N VAL A 225 28.63 5.02 52.30
CA VAL A 225 28.98 5.75 53.52
C VAL A 225 28.45 5.06 54.78
N LEU A 226 27.22 4.55 54.74
CA LEU A 226 26.66 3.77 55.85
C LEU A 226 27.46 2.48 56.08
N THR A 227 27.88 1.81 55.01
CA THR A 227 28.67 0.56 55.11
C THR A 227 30.04 0.83 55.75
N SER A 228 30.69 1.96 55.41
CA SER A 228 31.98 2.32 56.01
C SER A 228 31.88 2.75 57.47
N ARG A 229 30.78 3.42 57.87
CA ARG A 229 30.59 3.88 59.25
C ARG A 229 30.07 2.81 60.21
N LEU A 230 29.35 1.81 59.70
CA LEU A 230 28.70 0.79 60.52
C LEU A 230 29.51 -0.51 60.65
N GLN A 231 30.82 -0.48 60.39
CA GLN A 231 31.70 -1.66 60.44
C GLN A 231 31.65 -2.43 61.76
N THR A 232 31.37 -1.75 62.88
CA THR A 232 31.26 -2.35 64.23
C THR A 232 29.86 -2.88 64.56
N ARG A 233 28.88 -2.75 63.65
CA ARG A 233 27.47 -3.13 63.84
C ARG A 233 27.03 -4.16 62.78
N PRO A 234 27.34 -5.46 62.98
CA PRO A 234 27.08 -6.51 61.99
C PRO A 234 25.59 -6.68 61.65
N ASP A 235 24.69 -6.35 62.59
CA ASP A 235 23.24 -6.31 62.40
C ASP A 235 22.80 -5.29 61.33
N LEU A 236 23.43 -4.11 61.32
CA LEU A 236 23.09 -3.03 60.40
C LEU A 236 23.85 -3.14 59.07
N LEU A 237 25.04 -3.73 59.05
CA LEU A 237 25.79 -3.99 57.81
C LEU A 237 24.99 -4.86 56.83
N VAL A 238 24.29 -5.89 57.32
CA VAL A 238 23.44 -6.75 56.48
C VAL A 238 22.30 -5.96 55.84
N MET A 239 21.72 -5.00 56.56
CA MET A 239 20.66 -4.13 56.03
C MET A 239 21.21 -3.14 55.00
N THR A 240 22.35 -2.50 55.28
CA THR A 240 22.98 -1.54 54.37
C THR A 240 23.42 -2.19 53.07
N GLU A 241 24.01 -3.40 53.15
CA GLU A 241 24.42 -4.17 51.98
C GLU A 241 23.20 -4.60 51.14
N ARG A 242 22.06 -4.92 51.77
CA ARG A 242 20.80 -5.15 51.05
C ARG A 242 20.30 -3.89 50.33
N ILE A 243 20.35 -2.72 50.97
CA ILE A 243 19.97 -1.43 50.34
C ILE A 243 20.86 -1.16 49.14
N ARG A 244 22.18 -1.31 49.30
CA ARG A 244 23.16 -1.10 48.23
C ARG A 244 22.90 -2.00 47.02
N ARG A 245 22.65 -3.30 47.25
CA ARG A 245 22.31 -4.25 46.17
C ARG A 245 21.02 -3.89 45.46
N ASN A 246 19.95 -3.57 46.21
CA ASN A 246 18.66 -3.18 45.60
C ASN A 246 18.77 -1.88 44.80
N ALA A 247 19.50 -0.88 45.30
CA ALA A 247 19.74 0.37 44.59
C ALA A 247 20.55 0.14 43.30
N ALA A 248 21.61 -0.68 43.36
CA ALA A 248 22.39 -1.06 42.19
C ALA A 248 21.56 -1.81 41.14
N GLU A 249 20.71 -2.74 41.57
CA GLU A 249 19.83 -3.50 40.69
C GLU A 249 18.76 -2.62 40.04
N THR A 250 18.15 -1.72 40.82
CA THR A 250 17.20 -0.72 40.32
C THR A 250 17.88 0.19 39.30
N ALA A 251 19.10 0.64 39.56
CA ALA A 251 19.88 1.44 38.61
C ALA A 251 20.16 0.70 37.30
N LYS A 252 20.53 -0.58 37.35
CA LYS A 252 20.74 -1.40 36.15
C LYS A 252 19.43 -1.58 35.36
N GLN A 253 18.30 -1.82 36.03
CA GLN A 253 16.98 -1.98 35.39
C GLN A 253 16.50 -0.69 34.75
N VAL A 254 16.60 0.43 35.46
CA VAL A 254 16.24 1.75 34.95
C VAL A 254 17.11 2.10 33.75
N SER A 255 18.43 1.94 33.84
CA SER A 255 19.35 2.18 32.73
C SER A 255 19.01 1.32 31.50
N ALA A 256 18.68 0.04 31.69
CA ALA A 256 18.26 -0.85 30.61
C ALA A 256 16.94 -0.39 29.96
N LEU A 257 15.91 -0.05 30.76
CA LEU A 257 14.62 0.43 30.24
C LEU A 257 14.76 1.73 29.46
N LEU A 258 15.64 2.61 29.90
CA LEU A 258 15.89 3.90 29.25
C LEU A 258 16.71 3.76 27.97
N GLN A 259 17.69 2.85 27.95
CA GLN A 259 18.42 2.51 26.71
C GLN A 259 17.46 1.89 25.67
N LEU A 260 16.53 1.03 26.12
CA LEU A 260 15.52 0.44 25.25
C LEU A 260 14.48 1.44 24.70
N ALA A 261 14.29 2.56 25.38
CA ALA A 261 13.38 3.61 24.95
C ALA A 261 14.07 4.69 24.08
N ARG A 262 15.40 4.60 23.87
CA ARG A 262 16.10 5.40 22.86
C ARG A 262 15.90 4.80 21.46
N ALA A 263 15.79 5.67 20.45
CA ALA A 263 15.58 5.25 19.06
C ALA A 263 16.75 4.35 18.56
N PRO A 264 16.48 3.26 17.82
CA PRO A 264 17.52 2.36 17.30
C PRO A 264 18.54 3.02 16.38
N GLU A 265 18.16 4.11 15.73
CA GLU A 265 18.94 4.83 14.70
C GLU A 265 20.10 5.66 15.29
N LEU A 266 20.06 5.98 16.59
CA LEU A 266 21.03 6.85 17.26
C LEU A 266 22.11 6.11 18.04
N ALA A 267 22.09 4.77 18.02
CA ALA A 267 23.04 3.98 18.78
C ALA A 267 24.04 3.31 17.85
N ASP A 268 25.31 3.73 17.94
CA ASP A 268 26.41 3.17 17.17
C ASP A 268 26.56 1.67 17.47
N ARG A 269 26.11 0.83 16.52
CA ARG A 269 26.41 -0.59 16.55
C ARG A 269 27.86 -0.76 16.13
N ILE A 270 28.65 -1.34 17.01
CA ILE A 270 30.05 -1.66 16.75
C ILE A 270 30.21 -3.17 16.66
N SER A 271 31.31 -3.63 16.06
CA SER A 271 31.67 -5.05 16.09
C SER A 271 32.14 -5.41 17.50
N VAL A 272 31.35 -6.22 18.21
CA VAL A 272 31.62 -6.62 19.60
C VAL A 272 31.91 -8.12 19.68
N GLU A 273 33.03 -8.49 20.28
CA GLU A 273 33.28 -9.88 20.67
C GLU A 273 32.37 -10.28 21.84
N VAL A 274 31.56 -11.31 21.66
CA VAL A 274 30.53 -11.71 22.65
C VAL A 274 31.14 -12.48 23.82
N ARG A 275 32.24 -13.22 23.59
CA ARG A 275 32.87 -14.08 24.61
C ARG A 275 33.27 -13.31 25.88
N PRO A 276 34.02 -12.18 25.81
CA PRO A 276 34.42 -11.45 27.02
C PRO A 276 33.23 -10.93 27.83
N LEU A 277 32.12 -10.59 27.17
CA LEU A 277 30.89 -10.13 27.84
C LEU A 277 30.21 -11.26 28.62
N ILE A 278 30.17 -12.47 28.06
CA ILE A 278 29.62 -13.65 28.74
C ILE A 278 30.51 -14.02 29.94
N GLU A 279 31.82 -14.05 29.76
CA GLU A 279 32.78 -14.32 30.85
C GLU A 279 32.62 -13.32 31.99
N HIS A 280 32.49 -12.04 31.67
CA HIS A 280 32.25 -10.99 32.65
C HIS A 280 30.94 -11.22 33.44
N GLU A 281 29.83 -11.53 32.76
CA GLU A 281 28.56 -11.77 33.46
C GLU A 281 28.56 -13.09 34.25
N LEU A 282 29.31 -14.11 33.83
CA LEU A 282 29.51 -15.35 34.59
C LEU A 282 30.24 -15.09 35.90
N GLU A 283 31.32 -14.29 35.89
CA GLU A 283 32.02 -13.89 37.11
C GLU A 283 31.11 -13.12 38.07
N ARG A 284 30.24 -12.25 37.53
CA ARG A 284 29.25 -11.52 38.34
C ARG A 284 28.15 -12.41 38.91
N CYS A 285 27.89 -13.58 38.32
CA CYS A 285 26.87 -14.51 38.79
C CYS A 285 27.39 -15.45 39.88
N LYS A 286 28.69 -15.74 39.94
CA LYS A 286 29.28 -16.61 40.99
C LYS A 286 28.87 -16.20 42.42
N PRO A 287 28.90 -14.92 42.82
CA PRO A 287 28.48 -14.52 44.17
C PRO A 287 26.98 -14.72 44.44
N LEU A 288 26.14 -14.75 43.42
CA LEU A 288 24.69 -14.96 43.56
C LEU A 288 24.35 -16.42 43.92
N LEU A 289 25.19 -17.36 43.48
CA LEU A 289 25.06 -18.77 43.87
C LEU A 289 25.47 -19.02 45.31
N GLY A 290 26.37 -18.20 45.88
CA GLY A 290 26.75 -18.28 47.29
C GLY A 290 27.31 -19.66 47.66
N LYS A 291 26.56 -20.43 48.47
CA LYS A 291 26.90 -21.82 48.88
C LYS A 291 26.06 -22.89 48.18
N LYS A 292 25.24 -22.51 47.18
CA LYS A 292 24.42 -23.48 46.44
C LYS A 292 25.33 -24.47 45.71
N PRO A 293 25.02 -25.79 45.72
CA PRO A 293 25.76 -26.80 44.97
C PRO A 293 25.43 -26.72 43.48
N VAL A 294 25.81 -25.62 42.83
CA VAL A 294 25.55 -25.34 41.41
C VAL A 294 26.87 -25.17 40.67
N VAL A 295 27.03 -25.92 39.57
CA VAL A 295 28.20 -25.85 38.69
C VAL A 295 27.90 -24.90 37.53
N LEU A 296 28.75 -23.89 37.35
CA LEU A 296 28.70 -22.99 36.19
C LEU A 296 29.58 -23.54 35.06
N GLY A 297 28.98 -23.80 33.90
CA GLY A 297 29.68 -24.19 32.68
C GLY A 297 29.65 -23.08 31.62
N PHE A 298 30.75 -22.90 30.91
CA PHE A 298 30.80 -22.06 29.71
C PHE A 298 31.44 -22.84 28.57
N HIS A 299 30.71 -22.98 27.47
CA HIS A 299 31.11 -23.73 26.30
C HIS A 299 31.10 -22.81 25.07
N TYR A 300 32.18 -22.81 24.31
CA TYR A 300 32.24 -22.10 23.04
C TYR A 300 33.16 -22.84 22.07
N ALA A 301 32.80 -22.84 20.79
CA ALA A 301 33.65 -23.41 19.75
C ALA A 301 34.65 -22.37 19.21
N GLU A 302 34.20 -21.13 19.02
CA GLU A 302 34.97 -20.05 18.36
C GLU A 302 34.70 -18.67 18.99
N ASN A 303 35.45 -17.65 18.59
CA ASN A 303 35.16 -16.26 18.94
C ASN A 303 34.08 -15.75 17.99
N VAL A 304 32.98 -15.22 18.56
CA VAL A 304 31.86 -14.70 17.76
C VAL A 304 31.76 -13.20 17.97
N SER A 305 31.80 -12.46 16.86
CA SER A 305 31.62 -11.01 16.84
C SER A 305 30.29 -10.65 16.18
N VAL A 306 29.57 -9.71 16.79
CA VAL A 306 28.25 -9.25 16.33
C VAL A 306 28.19 -7.73 16.28
N GLN A 307 27.42 -7.18 15.34
CA GLN A 307 27.13 -5.75 15.29
C GLN A 307 26.07 -5.41 16.35
N ALA A 308 26.51 -4.91 17.49
CA ALA A 308 25.64 -4.68 18.65
C ALA A 308 26.15 -3.53 19.53
N ILE A 309 25.33 -3.18 20.51
CA ILE A 309 25.69 -2.27 21.60
C ILE A 309 26.13 -3.16 22.79
N PRO A 310 27.41 -3.14 23.22
CA PRO A 310 27.94 -4.05 24.24
C PRO A 310 27.10 -4.10 25.53
N GLU A 311 26.57 -2.95 25.95
CA GLU A 311 25.77 -2.80 27.16
C GLU A 311 24.45 -3.59 27.05
N LEU A 312 23.82 -3.58 25.88
CA LEU A 312 22.58 -4.32 25.66
C LEU A 312 22.81 -5.83 25.70
N VAL A 313 23.87 -6.31 25.06
CA VAL A 313 24.25 -7.75 25.12
C VAL A 313 24.50 -8.18 26.57
N THR A 314 25.25 -7.36 27.31
CA THR A 314 25.53 -7.57 28.74
C THR A 314 24.26 -7.59 29.58
N VAL A 315 23.29 -6.72 29.29
CA VAL A 315 21.98 -6.69 29.95
C VAL A 315 21.17 -7.94 29.63
N ALA A 316 21.12 -8.40 28.38
CA ALA A 316 20.37 -9.60 28.01
C ALA A 316 20.94 -10.85 28.68
N VAL A 317 22.25 -11.10 28.53
CA VAL A 317 22.94 -12.26 29.13
C VAL A 317 22.84 -12.22 30.65
N GLY A 318 23.08 -11.05 31.26
CA GLY A 318 23.03 -10.87 32.71
C GLY A 318 21.63 -11.03 33.32
N ASN A 319 20.55 -10.84 32.55
CA ASN A 319 19.19 -11.14 33.00
C ASN A 319 18.91 -12.65 32.94
N LEU A 320 19.31 -13.32 31.86
CA LEU A 320 19.14 -14.78 31.73
C LEU A 320 19.93 -15.53 32.82
N LEU A 321 21.18 -15.17 33.05
CA LEU A 321 22.01 -15.80 34.07
C LEU A 321 21.49 -15.57 35.50
N ARG A 322 20.96 -14.37 35.79
CA ARG A 322 20.35 -14.08 37.10
C ARG A 322 19.12 -14.94 37.33
N ASN A 323 18.26 -15.08 36.31
CA ASN A 323 17.12 -15.99 36.38
C ASN A 323 17.59 -17.43 36.62
N ALA A 324 18.59 -17.91 35.89
CA ALA A 324 19.15 -19.25 36.10
C ALA A 324 19.68 -19.45 37.54
N CYS A 325 20.43 -18.49 38.08
CA CYS A 325 20.94 -18.55 39.47
C CYS A 325 19.83 -18.51 40.52
N GLN A 326 18.75 -17.81 40.23
CA GLN A 326 17.61 -17.70 41.13
C GLN A 326 16.77 -18.98 41.18
N HIS A 327 16.59 -19.64 40.03
CA HIS A 327 15.73 -20.82 39.90
C HIS A 327 16.45 -22.17 40.05
N THR A 328 17.78 -22.15 40.13
CA THR A 328 18.59 -23.35 40.39
C THR A 328 19.02 -23.37 41.85
N GLU A 329 18.55 -24.35 42.62
CA GLU A 329 19.01 -24.60 44.00
C GLU A 329 20.20 -25.57 44.03
N GLU A 330 20.18 -26.60 43.17
CA GLU A 330 21.26 -27.56 42.97
C GLU A 330 21.37 -27.97 41.49
N GLY A 331 22.57 -28.35 41.04
CA GLY A 331 22.80 -28.87 39.69
C GLY A 331 23.73 -28.01 38.83
N THR A 332 23.30 -27.62 37.62
CA THR A 332 24.18 -26.97 36.63
C THR A 332 23.50 -25.80 35.92
N ILE A 333 24.28 -24.75 35.63
CA ILE A 333 23.91 -23.69 34.69
C ILE A 333 24.99 -23.65 33.62
N ASN A 334 24.61 -23.86 32.35
CA ASN A 334 25.52 -23.89 31.23
C ASN A 334 25.21 -22.75 30.26
N VAL A 335 26.24 -22.02 29.86
CA VAL A 335 26.15 -21.05 28.76
C VAL A 335 26.90 -21.61 27.57
N SER A 336 26.28 -21.60 26.40
CA SER A 336 26.89 -22.01 25.14
C SER A 336 26.90 -20.84 24.15
N LEU A 337 28.05 -20.56 23.55
CA LEU A 337 28.21 -19.55 22.50
C LEU A 337 28.54 -20.22 21.16
N SER A 338 27.78 -19.88 20.14
CA SER A 338 27.98 -20.32 18.75
C SER A 338 27.72 -19.17 17.77
N THR A 339 28.04 -19.36 16.49
CA THR A 339 27.73 -18.40 15.42
C THR A 339 26.23 -18.17 15.25
N ALA A 340 25.39 -19.13 15.68
CA ALA A 340 23.94 -19.01 15.62
C ALA A 340 23.34 -18.21 16.80
N GLY A 341 24.09 -18.02 17.90
CA GLY A 341 23.56 -17.37 19.09
C GLY A 341 24.16 -17.81 20.42
N ILE A 342 23.53 -17.33 21.49
CA ILE A 342 23.85 -17.62 22.89
C ILE A 342 22.72 -18.49 23.47
N VAL A 343 23.07 -19.60 24.10
CA VAL A 343 22.13 -20.48 24.82
C VAL A 343 22.47 -20.47 26.30
N VAL A 344 21.48 -20.25 27.16
CA VAL A 344 21.60 -20.35 28.62
C VAL A 344 20.66 -21.46 29.09
N GLU A 345 21.22 -22.49 29.70
CA GLU A 345 20.50 -23.66 30.22
C GLU A 345 20.68 -23.75 31.72
N ASP A 346 19.59 -24.01 32.44
CA ASP A 346 19.60 -24.30 33.88
C ASP A 346 18.96 -25.66 34.16
N SER A 347 19.32 -26.27 35.30
CA SER A 347 18.72 -27.52 35.80
C SER A 347 17.74 -27.29 36.95
N GLY A 348 17.13 -26.10 37.02
CA GLY A 348 16.24 -25.71 38.10
C GLY A 348 14.85 -26.37 38.04
N SER A 349 13.89 -25.81 38.77
CA SER A 349 12.50 -26.31 38.81
C SER A 349 11.72 -26.13 37.51
N GLY A 350 12.28 -25.40 36.54
CA GLY A 350 11.63 -25.08 35.27
C GLY A 350 10.47 -24.09 35.44
N LEU A 351 9.72 -23.88 34.35
CA LEU A 351 8.63 -22.92 34.30
C LEU A 351 7.27 -23.62 34.12
N PRO A 352 6.25 -23.29 34.96
CA PRO A 352 4.89 -23.80 34.79
C PRO A 352 4.34 -23.47 33.40
N GLU A 353 3.48 -24.33 32.86
CA GLU A 353 2.89 -24.18 31.52
C GLU A 353 2.19 -22.84 31.31
N ALA A 354 1.44 -22.40 32.33
CA ALA A 354 0.72 -21.13 32.32
C ALA A 354 1.67 -19.91 32.21
N VAL A 355 2.89 -20.01 32.77
CA VAL A 355 3.91 -18.96 32.71
C VAL A 355 4.64 -18.97 31.37
N ARG A 356 4.86 -20.16 30.77
CA ARG A 356 5.55 -20.31 29.48
C ARG A 356 4.86 -19.54 28.36
N ALA A 357 3.53 -19.52 28.31
CA ALA A 357 2.76 -18.81 27.28
C ALA A 357 2.92 -17.28 27.32
N ARG A 358 3.25 -16.71 28.49
CA ARG A 358 3.33 -15.25 28.72
C ARG A 358 4.69 -14.81 29.23
N LEU A 359 5.70 -15.65 29.05
CA LEU A 359 7.02 -15.54 29.69
C LEU A 359 7.73 -14.20 29.42
N PHE A 360 7.47 -13.60 28.26
CA PHE A 360 8.10 -12.35 27.84
C PHE A 360 7.20 -11.11 28.00
N ASP A 361 6.01 -11.27 28.55
CA ASP A 361 5.14 -10.14 28.89
C ASP A 361 5.68 -9.42 30.13
N ARG A 362 5.36 -8.13 30.27
CA ARG A 362 5.74 -7.35 31.46
C ARG A 362 4.97 -7.86 32.68
N PHE A 363 5.67 -7.98 33.82
CA PHE A 363 5.10 -8.28 35.15
C PHE A 363 4.50 -9.68 35.33
N VAL A 364 4.84 -10.65 34.47
CA VAL A 364 4.39 -12.04 34.65
C VAL A 364 5.21 -12.72 35.75
N ARG A 365 4.52 -13.32 36.72
CA ARG A 365 5.06 -14.12 37.84
C ARG A 365 4.45 -15.52 37.80
N GLY A 366 5.18 -16.53 38.29
CA GLY A 366 4.59 -17.82 38.63
C GLY A 366 3.75 -17.71 39.90
N GLU A 367 2.72 -18.55 40.03
CA GLU A 367 1.72 -18.50 41.12
C GLU A 367 2.29 -18.73 42.54
N ASP A 368 3.57 -19.11 42.65
CA ASP A 368 4.25 -19.24 43.95
C ASP A 368 4.89 -17.92 44.41
N ASP A 369 4.24 -17.31 45.39
CA ASP A 369 4.55 -16.03 46.06
C ASP A 369 5.92 -15.98 46.80
N PHE A 370 6.79 -16.98 46.58
CA PHE A 370 8.12 -17.09 47.18
C PHE A 370 9.27 -16.61 46.29
N ILE A 371 9.00 -16.25 45.02
CA ILE A 371 10.04 -15.95 44.03
C ILE A 371 10.35 -14.44 43.99
N LYS A 372 11.47 -14.04 44.63
CA LYS A 372 11.97 -12.65 44.68
C LYS A 372 12.43 -12.14 43.30
N GLY A 373 11.57 -11.49 42.52
CA GLY A 373 11.98 -10.86 41.25
C GLY A 373 11.00 -9.80 40.74
N SER A 374 11.48 -8.82 39.98
CA SER A 374 10.65 -7.71 39.47
C SER A 374 9.69 -8.12 38.34
N GLY A 375 9.83 -9.32 37.76
CA GLY A 375 9.06 -9.76 36.58
C GLY A 375 9.40 -8.97 35.30
N LEU A 376 10.47 -8.19 35.32
CA LEU A 376 10.91 -7.36 34.19
C LEU A 376 12.03 -8.01 33.37
N GLY A 377 12.82 -8.90 33.97
CA GLY A 377 14.05 -9.43 33.37
C GLY A 377 13.86 -10.04 31.98
N LEU A 378 12.89 -10.93 31.79
CA LEU A 378 12.64 -11.58 30.49
C LEU A 378 11.99 -10.63 29.47
N SER A 379 11.15 -9.69 29.92
CA SER A 379 10.61 -8.64 29.05
C SER A 379 11.70 -7.69 28.53
N ILE A 380 12.76 -7.46 29.34
CA ILE A 380 13.95 -6.69 28.93
C ILE A 380 14.75 -7.50 27.90
N VAL A 381 14.97 -8.79 28.13
CA VAL A 381 15.66 -9.67 27.17
C VAL A 381 14.97 -9.63 25.81
N LYS A 382 13.64 -9.80 25.76
CA LYS A 382 12.86 -9.73 24.52
C LYS A 382 13.07 -8.41 23.78
N ARG A 383 12.95 -7.28 24.48
CA ARG A 383 13.17 -5.97 23.86
C ARG A 383 14.59 -5.74 23.38
N VAL A 384 15.58 -6.19 24.15
CA VAL A 384 16.98 -6.11 23.74
C VAL A 384 17.18 -6.90 22.46
N THR A 385 16.64 -8.13 22.39
CA THR A 385 16.75 -8.94 21.18
C THR A 385 16.04 -8.30 19.99
N GLU A 386 14.84 -7.76 20.16
CA GLU A 386 14.12 -7.03 19.10
C GLU A 386 14.94 -5.83 18.61
N HIS A 387 15.54 -5.07 19.53
CA HIS A 387 16.37 -3.90 19.22
C HIS A 387 17.67 -4.28 18.49
N LEU A 388 18.29 -5.41 18.84
CA LEU A 388 19.48 -5.94 18.17
C LEU A 388 19.16 -6.69 16.86
N GLY A 389 17.88 -6.86 16.52
CA GLY A 389 17.45 -7.68 15.38
C GLY A 389 17.72 -9.17 15.61
N TRP A 390 17.66 -9.64 16.84
CA TRP A 390 17.80 -11.04 17.26
C TRP A 390 16.44 -11.62 17.61
N ARG A 391 16.40 -12.93 17.87
CA ARG A 391 15.21 -13.61 18.43
C ARG A 391 15.52 -14.25 19.76
N VAL A 392 14.54 -14.28 20.66
CA VAL A 392 14.61 -15.04 21.91
C VAL A 392 13.58 -16.17 21.90
N PHE A 393 14.01 -17.35 22.32
CA PHE A 393 13.16 -18.52 22.48
C PHE A 393 13.35 -19.14 23.86
N HIS A 394 12.33 -19.84 24.32
CA HIS A 394 12.35 -20.63 25.53
C HIS A 394 11.90 -22.06 25.21
N GLU A 395 12.67 -23.04 25.69
CA GLU A 395 12.34 -24.46 25.62
C GLU A 395 12.53 -25.10 27.01
N PRO A 396 11.74 -26.13 27.37
CA PRO A 396 12.05 -26.94 28.55
C PRO A 396 13.40 -27.63 28.37
N ASN A 397 14.24 -27.63 29.40
CA ASN A 397 15.49 -28.37 29.36
C ASN A 397 15.21 -29.87 29.64
N PRO A 398 15.63 -30.81 28.76
CA PRO A 398 15.42 -32.25 28.96
C PRO A 398 16.01 -32.80 30.26
N LYS A 399 17.01 -32.10 30.85
CA LYS A 399 17.64 -32.46 32.13
C LYS A 399 16.94 -31.84 33.35
N GLY A 400 15.76 -31.24 33.17
CA GLY A 400 15.10 -30.37 34.14
C GLY A 400 15.53 -28.91 33.96
N GLY A 401 14.67 -27.96 34.35
CA GLY A 401 14.94 -26.52 34.23
C GLY A 401 14.51 -25.88 32.91
N SER A 402 15.16 -24.78 32.54
CA SER A 402 14.82 -23.97 31.36
C SER A 402 16.00 -23.83 30.39
N ARG A 403 15.71 -23.72 29.10
CA ARG A 403 16.66 -23.36 28.03
C ARG A 403 16.20 -22.08 27.37
N PHE A 404 17.03 -21.04 27.45
CA PHE A 404 16.82 -19.77 26.75
C PHE A 404 17.83 -19.62 25.61
N THR A 405 17.33 -19.35 24.40
CA THR A 405 18.16 -19.18 23.20
C THR A 405 18.02 -17.76 22.67
N LEU A 406 19.13 -17.02 22.63
CA LEU A 406 19.27 -15.74 21.93
C LEU A 406 19.88 -16.01 20.55
N GLN A 407 19.06 -16.01 19.51
CA GLN A 407 19.49 -16.30 18.14
C GLN A 407 19.93 -15.03 17.42
N PHE A 408 21.15 -15.02 16.90
CA PHE A 408 21.65 -13.97 16.02
C PHE A 408 20.98 -14.11 14.64
N LEU A 409 20.42 -13.02 14.10
CA LEU A 409 20.00 -12.99 12.71
C LEU A 409 21.15 -12.38 11.89
N SER A 410 21.72 -13.17 10.97
CA SER A 410 22.64 -12.63 9.97
C SER A 410 21.87 -11.60 9.16
N HIS A 411 22.30 -10.34 9.19
CA HIS A 411 21.88 -9.39 8.16
C HIS A 411 22.44 -9.96 6.86
N GLY A 412 21.56 -10.42 5.97
CA GLY A 412 21.97 -10.79 4.62
C GLY A 412 22.72 -9.62 4.02
N ASN A 413 23.90 -9.90 3.46
CA ASN A 413 24.68 -8.96 2.66
C ASN A 413 23.82 -8.28 1.59
#